data_AF-A0AAD8ULP5-F1
#
_entry.id   AF-A0AAD8ULP5-F1
#
_cell.length_a   1.000
_cell.length_b   1.000
_cell.length_c   1.000
_cell.angle_alpha   90.00
_cell.angle_beta   90.00
_cell.angle_gamma   90.00
#
_symmetry.space_group_name_H-M   'P 1'
#
loop_
_entity.id
_entity.type
_entity.pdbx_description
1 polymer ?
#
loop_
_entity_poly.entity_id
_entity_poly.type
_entity_poly.pdbx_seq_one_letter_code
_entity_poly.pdbx_strand_id
1 'polypeptide(L)'
;MIEPPRPRALLTAIAAEKGLDLNLAQLLVICANLVVLDGKCDTLRFSHRSVRDFLSHRWAFLPGTAHHNLASLCIGVCSRGLDPVSIDGVQIPSDDFYTYASMYWPVHSKLALKFGKDTLTTKRVENDVTTFIFDEDWDTTLC
;
A
#
# COMPACT_ATOMS: atom_id res chain seq x y z
N MET A 1 -3.30 16.60 -0.19
CA MET A 1 -1.93 16.04 -0.06
C MET A 1 -2.11 14.64 0.52
N ILE A 2 -1.52 13.59 -0.06
CA ILE A 2 -1.61 12.24 0.51
C ILE A 2 -0.55 12.15 1.60
N GLU A 3 -0.95 11.78 2.82
CA GLU A 3 0.00 11.53 3.91
C GLU A 3 0.74 10.21 3.63
N PRO A 4 2.06 10.10 3.85
CA PRO A 4 2.73 8.81 3.73
C PRO A 4 2.28 7.84 4.84
N PRO A 5 2.15 6.53 4.57
CA PRO A 5 1.86 5.56 5.62
C PRO A 5 3.02 5.49 6.60
N ARG A 6 2.70 5.30 7.89
CA ARG A 6 3.73 5.08 8.91
C ARG A 6 4.54 3.81 8.61
N PRO A 7 5.86 3.77 8.89
CA PRO A 7 6.71 2.62 8.61
C PRO A 7 6.18 1.32 9.19
N ARG A 8 5.68 1.34 10.44
CA ARG A 8 5.10 0.16 11.10
C ARG A 8 3.87 -0.36 10.33
N ALA A 9 2.94 0.54 10.01
CA ALA A 9 1.73 0.21 9.26
C ALA A 9 2.09 -0.43 7.90
N LEU A 10 3.00 0.22 7.16
CA LEU A 10 3.45 -0.26 5.86
C LEU A 10 4.12 -1.64 5.95
N LEU A 11 4.96 -1.87 6.96
CA LEU A 11 5.61 -3.16 7.18
C LEU A 11 4.58 -4.26 7.44
N THR A 12 3.61 -4.03 8.32
CA THR A 12 2.54 -4.99 8.60
C THR A 12 1.75 -5.32 7.34
N ALA A 13 1.44 -4.33 6.51
CA ALA A 13 0.71 -4.54 5.27
C ALA A 13 1.50 -5.39 4.25
N ILE A 14 2.79 -5.11 4.07
CA ILE A 14 3.67 -5.90 3.18
C ILE A 14 3.86 -7.32 3.71
N ALA A 15 4.07 -7.46 5.02
CA ALA A 15 4.19 -8.73 5.71
C ALA A 15 2.95 -9.61 5.50
N ALA A 16 1.75 -9.04 5.70
CA ALA A 16 0.48 -9.72 5.51
C ALA A 16 0.24 -10.14 4.05
N GLU A 17 0.64 -9.32 3.07
CA GLU A 17 0.49 -9.66 1.65
C GLU A 17 1.45 -10.79 1.22
N LYS A 18 2.65 -10.87 1.79
CA LYS A 18 3.68 -11.83 1.38
C LYS A 18 3.81 -13.04 2.30
N GLY A 19 3.08 -13.09 3.42
CA GLY A 19 3.24 -14.11 4.45
C GLY A 19 4.65 -14.09 5.07
N LEU A 20 5.27 -12.91 5.13
CA LEU A 20 6.64 -12.73 5.62
C LEU A 20 6.60 -12.06 7.00
N ASP A 21 7.43 -12.52 7.92
CA ASP A 21 7.75 -11.76 9.14
C ASP A 21 8.87 -10.77 8.80
N LEU A 22 8.50 -9.51 8.55
CA LEU A 22 9.40 -8.46 8.09
C LEU A 22 9.45 -7.30 9.11
N ASN A 23 10.61 -7.11 9.73
CA ASN A 23 10.87 -5.95 10.57
C ASN A 23 11.57 -4.81 9.80
N LEU A 24 11.66 -3.64 10.42
CA LEU A 24 12.24 -2.45 9.80
C LEU A 24 13.71 -2.65 9.40
N ALA A 25 14.51 -3.30 10.23
CA ALA A 25 15.93 -3.52 9.93
C ALA A 25 16.09 -4.40 8.68
N GLN A 26 15.29 -5.45 8.55
CA GLN A 26 15.28 -6.31 7.37
C GLN A 26 14.83 -5.53 6.13
N LEU A 27 13.82 -4.67 6.22
CA LEU A 27 13.40 -3.81 5.10
C LEU A 27 14.55 -2.90 4.64
N LEU A 28 15.25 -2.25 5.56
CA LEU A 28 16.39 -1.37 5.23
C LEU A 28 17.53 -2.15 4.54
N VAL A 29 17.78 -3.39 4.99
CA VAL A 29 18.74 -4.30 4.36
C VAL A 29 18.29 -4.71 2.95
N ILE A 30 17.02 -5.09 2.76
CA ILE A 30 16.45 -5.44 1.44
C ILE A 30 16.57 -4.25 0.49
N CYS A 31 16.33 -3.04 0.99
CA CYS A 31 16.50 -1.81 0.22
C CYS A 31 17.97 -1.38 0.08
N ALA A 32 18.95 -2.16 0.55
CA ALA A 32 20.37 -1.83 0.51
C ALA A 32 20.69 -0.41 1.03
N ASN A 33 19.98 0.06 2.06
CA ASN A 33 20.06 1.42 2.62
C ASN A 33 19.75 2.55 1.61
N LEU A 34 19.05 2.25 0.51
CA LEU A 34 18.49 3.25 -0.42
C LEU A 34 17.32 4.01 0.20
N VAL A 35 16.72 3.46 1.25
CA VAL A 35 15.66 4.05 2.06
C VAL A 35 16.18 4.16 3.50
N VAL A 36 15.77 5.22 4.20
CA VAL A 36 16.10 5.47 5.62
C VAL A 36 14.83 5.87 6.38
N LEU A 37 14.81 5.60 7.68
CA LEU A 37 13.78 6.11 8.58
C LEU A 37 14.10 7.57 8.93
N ASP A 38 13.14 8.46 8.70
CA ASP A 38 13.14 9.80 9.26
C ASP A 38 12.54 9.80 10.66
N GLY A 39 13.37 9.71 11.69
CA GLY A 39 12.90 9.70 13.07
C GLY A 39 12.16 10.97 13.52
N LYS A 40 12.24 12.08 12.77
CA LYS A 40 11.49 13.30 13.10
C LYS A 40 10.03 13.25 12.66
N CYS A 41 9.78 12.63 11.51
CA CYS A 41 8.46 12.60 10.89
C CYS A 41 7.82 11.20 10.96
N ASP A 42 8.53 10.20 11.48
CA ASP A 42 8.15 8.79 11.45
C ASP A 42 7.74 8.31 10.06
N THR A 43 8.62 8.53 9.07
CA THR A 43 8.37 8.18 7.66
C THR A 43 9.60 7.56 7.01
N LEU A 44 9.38 6.72 6.01
CA LEU A 44 10.45 6.21 5.15
C LEU A 44 10.74 7.22 4.03
N ARG A 45 12.01 7.58 3.86
CA ARG A 45 12.47 8.45 2.76
C ARG A 45 13.65 7.84 2.04
N PHE A 46 13.88 8.25 0.80
CA PHE A 46 15.12 7.89 0.10
C PHE A 46 16.34 8.45 0.85
N SER A 47 17.41 7.67 0.91
CA SER A 47 18.65 8.04 1.61
C SER A 47 19.33 9.25 0.97
N HIS A 48 19.19 9.41 -0.35
CA HIS A 48 19.71 10.54 -1.09
C HIS A 48 18.83 10.91 -2.30
N ARG A 49 18.89 12.16 -2.75
CA ARG A 49 18.14 12.64 -3.92
C ARG A 49 18.48 11.86 -5.19
N SER A 50 19.76 11.50 -5.38
CA SER A 50 20.20 10.70 -6.53
C SER A 50 19.55 9.32 -6.60
N VAL A 51 19.21 8.71 -5.46
CA VAL A 51 18.49 7.43 -5.42
C VAL A 51 17.09 7.60 -5.99
N ARG A 52 16.37 8.63 -5.55
CA ARG A 52 15.05 8.98 -6.09
C ARG A 52 15.14 9.23 -7.59
N ASP A 53 16.11 10.03 -8.02
CA ASP A 53 16.31 10.36 -9.43
C ASP A 53 16.60 9.08 -10.23
N PHE A 54 17.52 8.24 -9.79
CA PHE A 54 17.84 6.96 -10.44
C PHE A 54 16.61 6.04 -10.55
N LEU A 55 15.86 5.85 -9.47
CA LEU A 55 14.67 5.00 -9.46
C LEU A 55 13.56 5.58 -10.34
N SER A 56 13.42 6.91 -10.44
CA SER A 56 12.39 7.54 -11.27
C SER A 56 12.51 7.24 -12.78
N HIS A 57 13.67 6.73 -13.22
CA HIS A 57 13.89 6.30 -14.61
C HIS A 57 13.62 4.80 -14.82
N ARG A 58 13.32 4.05 -13.76
CA ARG A 58 13.05 2.61 -13.83
C ARG A 58 11.55 2.38 -13.92
N TRP A 59 11.12 1.59 -14.91
CA TRP A 59 9.70 1.34 -15.19
C TRP A 59 8.91 0.91 -13.94
N ALA A 60 9.48 0.04 -13.10
CA ALA A 60 8.84 -0.48 -11.89
C ALA A 60 8.58 0.58 -10.80
N PHE A 61 9.27 1.72 -10.87
CA PHE A 61 9.17 2.81 -9.90
C PHE A 61 8.58 4.08 -10.51
N LEU A 62 8.03 3.99 -11.73
CA LEU A 62 7.29 5.09 -12.33
C LEU A 62 6.05 5.42 -11.49
N PRO A 63 5.61 6.69 -11.45
CA PRO A 63 4.48 7.09 -10.62
C PRO A 63 3.20 6.27 -10.86
N GLY A 64 2.89 5.91 -12.10
CA GLY A 64 1.73 5.07 -12.42
C GLY A 64 1.80 3.68 -11.78
N THR A 65 2.94 3.01 -11.94
CA THR A 65 3.19 1.69 -11.34
C THR A 65 3.25 1.73 -9.82
N ALA A 66 3.89 2.75 -9.24
CA ALA A 66 3.95 2.93 -7.79
C ALA A 66 2.56 3.15 -7.18
N HIS A 67 1.73 3.98 -7.81
CA HIS A 67 0.36 4.19 -7.37
C HIS A 67 -0.54 2.97 -7.59
N HIS A 68 -0.33 2.19 -8.66
CA HIS A 68 -1.02 0.92 -8.85
C HIS A 68 -0.69 -0.05 -7.72
N ASN A 69 0.59 -0.28 -7.42
CA ASN A 69 1.02 -1.16 -6.33
C ASN A 69 0.42 -0.74 -4.97
N LEU A 70 0.41 0.57 -4.67
CA LEU A 70 -0.23 1.08 -3.45
C LEU A 70 -1.74 0.87 -3.47
N ALA A 71 -2.42 1.09 -4.61
CA ALA A 71 -3.84 0.85 -4.74
C ALA A 71 -4.17 -0.62 -4.49
N SER A 72 -3.46 -1.56 -5.14
CA SER A 72 -3.67 -3.00 -4.96
C SER A 72 -3.39 -3.44 -3.52
N LEU A 73 -2.36 -2.91 -2.86
CA LEU A 73 -2.09 -3.19 -1.45
C LEU A 73 -3.22 -2.67 -0.55
N CYS A 74 -3.69 -1.45 -0.78
CA CYS A 74 -4.79 -0.88 0.00
C CYS A 74 -6.08 -1.67 -0.20
N ILE A 75 -6.43 -2.00 -1.45
CA ILE A 75 -7.57 -2.86 -1.78
C ILE A 75 -7.45 -4.21 -1.07
N GLY A 76 -6.30 -4.88 -1.18
CA GLY A 76 -6.08 -6.18 -0.54
C GLY A 76 -6.20 -6.13 0.98
N VAL A 77 -5.75 -5.05 1.62
CA VAL A 77 -5.95 -4.84 3.07
C VAL A 77 -7.42 -4.59 3.39
N CYS A 78 -8.11 -3.74 2.61
CA CYS A 78 -9.54 -3.49 2.80
C CYS A 78 -10.39 -4.75 2.61
N SER A 79 -10.08 -5.59 1.61
CA SER A 79 -10.78 -6.85 1.35
C SER A 79 -10.62 -7.88 2.47
N ARG A 80 -9.45 -7.94 3.11
CA ARG A 80 -9.23 -8.82 4.27
C ARG A 80 -9.95 -8.33 5.53
N GLY A 81 -10.35 -7.06 5.57
CA GLY A 81 -10.91 -6.44 6.75
C GLY A 81 -9.88 -6.21 7.85
N LEU A 82 -10.37 -5.79 9.01
CA LEU A 82 -9.57 -5.69 10.24
C LEU A 82 -9.35 -7.10 10.80
N ASP A 83 -8.15 -7.36 11.31
CA ASP A 83 -7.89 -8.58 12.08
C ASP A 83 -8.85 -8.63 13.29
N PRO A 84 -9.59 -9.72 13.53
CA PRO A 84 -10.46 -9.88 14.68
C PRO A 84 -9.78 -9.58 16.02
N VAL A 85 -8.47 -9.84 16.14
CA VAL A 85 -7.68 -9.54 17.35
C VAL A 85 -7.56 -8.03 17.60
N SER A 86 -7.65 -7.21 16.55
CA SER A 86 -7.63 -5.75 16.61
C SER A 86 -8.99 -5.14 16.97
N ILE A 87 -10.06 -5.96 17.04
CA ILE A 87 -11.43 -5.52 17.35
C ILE A 87 -11.73 -5.60 18.86
N ASP A 88 -10.79 -6.10 19.67
CA ASP A 88 -10.95 -6.18 21.13
C ASP A 88 -10.79 -4.78 21.77
N GLY A 89 -11.83 -3.94 21.60
CA GLY A 89 -11.96 -2.63 22.25
C GLY A 89 -12.09 -1.42 21.33
N VAL A 90 -13.05 -1.37 20.39
CA VAL A 90 -13.64 -0.16 19.74
C VAL A 90 -12.67 0.82 19.03
N GLN A 91 -11.35 0.64 19.11
CA GLN A 91 -10.35 1.56 18.59
C GLN A 91 -9.41 0.84 17.63
N ILE A 92 -9.60 1.10 16.34
CA ILE A 92 -8.59 0.79 15.33
C ILE A 92 -7.35 1.61 15.68
N PRO A 93 -6.18 0.99 15.89
CA PRO A 93 -4.95 1.74 16.14
C PRO A 93 -4.72 2.76 15.02
N SER A 94 -4.39 4.01 15.37
CA SER A 94 -4.12 5.07 14.36
C SER A 94 -2.96 4.74 13.41
N ASP A 95 -2.15 3.76 13.81
CA ASP A 95 -0.99 3.19 13.14
C ASP A 95 -1.30 1.87 12.41
N ASP A 96 -2.57 1.49 12.29
CA ASP A 96 -3.03 0.43 11.40
C ASP A 96 -3.05 0.93 9.94
N PHE A 97 -2.51 0.10 9.04
CA PHE A 97 -2.55 0.37 7.62
C PHE A 97 -3.97 0.34 7.06
N TYR A 98 -4.92 -0.33 7.72
CA TYR A 98 -6.32 -0.36 7.30
C TYR A 98 -6.93 1.05 7.23
N THR A 99 -6.66 1.92 8.20
CA THR A 99 -7.14 3.32 8.18
C THR A 99 -6.57 4.09 6.98
N TYR A 100 -5.28 3.92 6.71
CA TYR A 100 -4.65 4.50 5.52
C TYR A 100 -5.28 3.96 4.24
N ALA A 101 -5.40 2.64 4.14
CA ALA A 101 -5.90 1.93 2.97
C ALA A 101 -7.33 2.34 2.62
N SER A 102 -8.24 2.31 3.60
CA SER A 102 -9.64 2.68 3.43
C SER A 102 -9.84 4.13 2.96
N MET A 103 -8.94 5.04 3.37
CA MET A 103 -9.00 6.45 2.98
C MET A 103 -8.38 6.72 1.59
N TYR A 104 -7.30 6.02 1.25
CA TYR A 104 -6.46 6.40 0.11
C TYR A 104 -6.47 5.43 -1.08
N TRP A 105 -7.06 4.24 -0.98
CA TRP A 105 -7.19 3.32 -2.14
C TRP A 105 -7.80 4.00 -3.38
N PRO A 106 -8.89 4.81 -3.30
CA PRO A 106 -9.48 5.40 -4.51
C PRO A 106 -8.56 6.47 -5.11
N VAL A 107 -7.84 7.19 -4.24
CA VAL A 107 -6.89 8.23 -4.65
C VAL A 107 -5.71 7.59 -5.38
N HIS A 108 -5.17 6.48 -4.87
CA HIS A 108 -4.10 5.74 -5.52
C HIS A 108 -4.55 5.15 -6.85
N SER A 109 -5.73 4.54 -6.95
CA SER A 109 -6.27 4.05 -8.23
C SER A 109 -6.39 5.19 -9.25
N LYS A 110 -6.95 6.34 -8.85
CA LYS A 110 -7.06 7.51 -9.72
C LYS A 110 -5.69 8.03 -10.20
N LEU A 111 -4.69 8.08 -9.32
CA LEU A 111 -3.35 8.53 -9.70
C LEU A 111 -2.62 7.49 -10.56
N ALA A 112 -2.86 6.20 -10.34
CA ALA A 112 -2.36 5.12 -11.18
C ALA A 112 -2.89 5.26 -12.62
N LEU A 113 -4.19 5.54 -12.79
CA LEU A 113 -4.79 5.82 -14.10
C LEU A 113 -4.29 7.11 -14.73
N LYS A 114 -4.08 8.16 -13.93
CA LYS A 114 -3.59 9.45 -14.43
C LYS A 114 -2.14 9.40 -14.91
N PHE A 115 -1.29 8.66 -14.23
CA PHE A 115 0.14 8.60 -14.51
C PHE A 115 0.57 7.33 -15.28
N GLY A 116 -0.27 6.29 -15.29
CA GLY A 116 -0.12 5.11 -16.13
C GLY A 116 -0.26 5.51 -17.58
N LYS A 117 0.74 5.18 -18.40
CA LYS A 117 0.75 5.50 -19.83
C LYS A 117 0.43 4.29 -20.69
N ASP A 118 0.53 3.09 -20.14
CA ASP A 118 0.31 1.84 -20.84
C ASP A 118 -1.09 1.28 -20.53
N THR A 119 -1.70 0.69 -21.55
CA THR A 119 -3.05 0.11 -21.47
C THR A 119 -3.15 -1.04 -20.47
N LEU A 120 -2.02 -1.71 -20.17
CA LEU A 120 -2.00 -2.86 -19.27
C LEU A 120 -2.13 -2.43 -17.81
N THR A 121 -1.42 -1.39 -17.37
CA THR A 121 -1.59 -0.78 -16.04
C THR A 121 -3.01 -0.27 -15.86
N THR A 122 -3.57 0.43 -16.86
CA THR A 122 -4.96 0.91 -16.82
C THR A 122 -5.96 -0.22 -16.60
N LYS A 123 -5.89 -1.27 -17.42
CA LYS A 123 -6.78 -2.43 -17.31
C LYS A 123 -6.65 -3.14 -15.97
N ARG A 124 -5.44 -3.24 -15.43
CA ARG A 124 -5.21 -3.84 -14.10
C ARG A 124 -5.88 -3.03 -12.99
N VAL A 125 -5.68 -1.70 -12.98
CA VAL A 125 -6.31 -0.83 -11.98
C VAL A 125 -7.83 -0.88 -12.08
N GLU A 126 -8.37 -0.83 -13.30
CA GLU A 126 -9.82 -0.94 -13.53
C GLU A 126 -10.37 -2.28 -13.04
N ASN A 127 -9.67 -3.38 -13.33
CA ASN A 127 -10.05 -4.70 -12.85
C ASN A 127 -10.00 -4.79 -11.32
N ASP A 128 -8.88 -4.39 -10.69
CA ASP A 128 -8.71 -4.40 -9.23
C ASP A 128 -9.84 -3.61 -8.54
N VAL A 129 -10.19 -2.43 -9.05
CA VAL A 129 -11.28 -1.59 -8.51
C VAL A 129 -12.65 -2.22 -8.75
N THR A 130 -12.89 -2.77 -9.95
CA THR A 130 -14.19 -3.37 -10.28
C THR A 130 -14.43 -4.60 -9.41
N THR A 131 -13.46 -5.50 -9.33
CA THR A 131 -13.49 -6.67 -8.44
C THR A 131 -13.68 -6.23 -7.00
N PHE A 132 -12.94 -5.23 -6.50
CA PHE A 132 -13.10 -4.80 -5.11
C PHE A 132 -14.49 -4.21 -4.78
N ILE A 133 -15.09 -3.43 -5.68
CA ILE A 133 -16.39 -2.78 -5.44
C ILE A 133 -17.56 -3.74 -5.68
N PHE A 134 -17.42 -4.62 -6.67
CA PHE A 134 -18.52 -5.42 -7.22
C PHE A 134 -18.33 -6.94 -7.07
N ASP A 135 -17.24 -7.43 -6.45
CA ASP A 135 -17.24 -8.80 -5.92
C ASP A 135 -18.27 -8.86 -4.80
N GLU A 136 -19.48 -9.25 -5.19
CA GLU A 136 -20.46 -9.78 -4.28
C GLU A 136 -20.02 -11.20 -3.88
N ASP A 137 -19.09 -11.30 -2.93
CA ASP A 137 -19.07 -12.46 -2.01
C ASP A 137 -20.29 -12.31 -1.07
N TRP A 138 -21.48 -12.31 -1.67
CA TRP A 138 -22.75 -12.52 -0.98
C TRP A 138 -22.98 -14.02 -0.87
N ASP A 139 -22.02 -14.74 -0.31
CA ASP A 139 -22.35 -15.94 0.45
C ASP A 139 -23.06 -15.47 1.72
N THR A 140 -24.28 -14.92 1.55
CA THR A 140 -25.34 -15.08 2.52
C THR A 140 -25.61 -16.57 2.67
N THR A 141 -24.74 -17.25 3.40
CA THR A 141 -25.15 -18.37 4.24
C THR A 141 -26.02 -17.77 5.35
N LEU A 142 -27.25 -17.42 4.98
CA LEU A 142 -28.38 -17.44 5.89
C LEU A 142 -28.58 -18.90 6.29
N CYS A 143 -27.87 -19.33 7.33
CA CYS A 143 -28.30 -20.40 8.21
C CYS A 143 -29.09 -19.79 9.36
#